data_AF-A0A3N5SE10-F1
#
_entry.id   AF-A0A3N5SE10-F1
#
_cell.length_a   1.000
_cell.length_b   1.000
_cell.length_c   1.000
_cell.angle_alpha   90.00
_cell.angle_beta   90.00
_cell.angle_gamma   90.00
#
_symmetry.space_group_name_H-M   'P 1'
#
loop_
_entity.id
_entity.type
_entity.pdbx_description
1 polymer ?
#
loop_
_entity_poly.entity_id
_entity_poly.type
_entity_poly.pdbx_seq_one_letter_code
_entity_poly.pdbx_strand_id
1 'polypeptide(L)'
;MFYRKWITTGITLVLLIAVAVGSYLISTPETPDAYVRAQDHQPASTVELFKPFWEAWDLLHENYVDPLDDGDLVEGAQIGLLKATGQALFELPIPSIDKAAANPDDLFAPFWETWTSLHETFPDELDDNALMEGALSGMVDSIGDEHTAYMNPEAYIRINEGMSGEYEGIGATVEKNAESGGLELITIFEESPADQAGLRPGDQIVLVEGEDITALDQTEIIAMVRGPAGTPVLLGILRPGEGDILDIEVVRGRISIPSVVSEVLEGNIGYVRLSQFEFSTS
;
A
#
# COMPACT_ATOMS: atom_id res chain seq x y z
N MET A 1 48.39 -0.08 29.63
CA MET A 1 47.85 0.53 28.39
C MET A 1 46.37 0.19 28.36
N PHE A 2 45.52 1.12 28.79
CA PHE A 2 44.08 0.90 28.98
C PHE A 2 43.34 1.16 27.66
N TYR A 3 42.70 0.14 27.10
CA TYR A 3 41.82 0.28 25.94
C TYR A 3 40.38 0.39 26.44
N ARG A 4 39.80 1.59 26.41
CA ARG A 4 38.38 1.83 26.66
C ARG A 4 37.60 1.52 25.38
N LYS A 5 36.76 0.48 25.42
CA LYS A 5 35.70 0.21 24.44
C LYS A 5 34.67 1.34 24.55
N TRP A 6 34.49 2.12 23.50
CA TRP A 6 33.32 2.98 23.35
C TRP A 6 32.19 2.10 22.82
N ILE A 7 31.11 1.98 23.60
CA ILE A 7 29.83 1.46 23.13
C ILE A 7 29.12 2.67 22.54
N THR A 8 29.19 2.84 21.23
CA THR A 8 28.30 3.74 20.50
C THR A 8 26.96 3.05 20.36
N THR A 9 26.03 3.39 21.25
CA THR A 9 24.62 3.08 21.09
C THR A 9 24.13 3.87 19.87
N GLY A 10 24.08 3.22 18.71
CA GLY A 10 23.45 3.77 17.52
C GLY A 10 21.96 3.88 17.80
N ILE A 11 21.47 5.11 17.96
CA ILE A 11 20.05 5.39 17.83
C ILE A 11 19.81 5.33 16.32
N THR A 12 19.28 4.20 15.84
CA THR A 12 18.79 4.08 14.47
C THR A 12 17.53 4.94 14.40
N LEU A 13 17.67 6.16 13.90
CA LEU A 13 16.54 7.01 13.57
C LEU A 13 15.92 6.41 12.30
N VAL A 14 14.77 5.76 12.45
CA VAL A 14 13.99 5.22 11.32
C VAL A 14 13.31 6.42 10.65
N LEU A 15 13.81 6.82 9.49
CA LEU A 15 13.21 7.86 8.66
C LEU A 15 12.42 7.17 7.55
N LEU A 16 11.12 6.95 7.77
CA LEU A 16 10.21 6.49 6.73
C LEU A 16 9.89 7.69 5.82
N ILE A 17 10.46 7.72 4.62
CA ILE A 17 10.05 8.65 3.57
C ILE A 17 8.93 7.97 2.80
N ALA A 18 7.69 8.28 3.18
CA ALA A 18 6.52 7.92 2.39
C ALA A 18 6.25 9.03 1.37
N VAL A 19 6.49 8.75 0.08
CA VAL A 19 6.06 9.64 -1.00
C VAL A 19 4.60 9.33 -1.30
N ALA A 20 3.69 10.05 -0.65
CA ALA A 20 2.26 10.00 -0.93
C ALA A 20 1.94 11.05 -1.99
N VAL A 21 1.61 10.62 -3.21
CA VAL A 21 1.15 11.54 -4.25
C VAL A 21 -0.34 11.80 -4.04
N GLY A 22 -0.63 12.86 -3.27
CA GLY A 22 -1.99 13.22 -2.88
C GLY A 22 -2.06 14.47 -1.99
N SER A 23 -2.12 15.65 -2.63
CA SER A 23 -2.50 16.95 -2.05
C SER A 23 -1.91 17.34 -0.69
N TYR A 24 -0.63 17.74 -0.67
CA TYR A 24 -0.12 18.68 0.34
C TYR A 24 0.43 19.93 -0.35
N LEU A 25 -0.29 21.05 -0.20
CA LEU A 25 0.18 22.40 -0.53
C LEU A 25 1.16 22.86 0.54
N ILE A 26 2.43 22.46 0.45
CA ILE A 26 3.53 23.18 1.08
C ILE A 26 4.18 23.99 -0.04
N SER A 27 4.15 25.32 0.06
CA SER A 27 4.83 26.19 -0.91
C SER A 27 6.34 25.98 -0.79
N THR A 28 6.90 25.14 -1.64
CA THR A 28 8.34 25.08 -1.88
C THR A 28 8.74 26.28 -2.75
N PRO A 29 9.89 26.92 -2.48
CA PRO A 29 10.43 27.94 -3.38
C PRO A 29 10.77 27.26 -4.71
N GLU A 30 10.42 27.88 -5.84
CA GLU A 30 10.67 27.38 -7.19
C GLU A 30 12.10 26.84 -7.32
N THR A 31 12.21 25.50 -7.30
CA THR A 31 13.41 24.76 -7.67
C THR A 31 13.56 24.84 -9.19
N PRO A 32 14.78 24.96 -9.74
CA PRO A 32 14.97 25.04 -11.19
C PRO A 32 14.38 23.80 -11.89
N ASP A 33 13.35 24.03 -12.72
CA ASP A 33 12.49 23.06 -13.41
C ASP A 33 13.09 21.65 -13.54
N ALA A 34 12.70 20.75 -12.64
CA ALA A 34 12.98 19.33 -12.75
C ALA A 34 12.35 18.68 -13.99
N TYR A 35 11.27 19.29 -14.50
CA TYR A 35 10.56 18.88 -15.71
C TYR A 35 11.44 18.82 -16.97
N VAL A 36 12.56 19.55 -17.06
CA VAL A 36 13.26 19.75 -18.34
C VAL A 36 14.23 18.62 -18.71
N ARG A 37 14.48 17.63 -17.84
CA ARG A 37 15.67 16.77 -17.99
C ARG A 37 15.52 15.52 -18.86
N ALA A 38 14.30 15.08 -19.16
CA ALA A 38 14.03 13.83 -19.91
C ALA A 38 12.90 13.96 -20.94
N GLN A 39 12.55 15.18 -21.35
CA GLN A 39 11.35 15.44 -22.17
C GLN A 39 11.56 15.22 -23.67
N ASP A 40 12.80 15.24 -24.16
CA ASP A 40 13.03 15.17 -25.61
C ASP A 40 12.57 13.81 -26.19
N HIS A 41 12.63 12.75 -25.37
CA HIS A 41 12.15 11.41 -25.73
C HIS A 41 10.83 11.03 -25.06
N GLN A 42 10.34 11.80 -24.09
CA GLN A 42 9.06 11.54 -23.42
C GLN A 42 7.89 11.79 -24.38
N PRO A 43 6.98 10.82 -24.61
CA PRO A 43 5.80 11.06 -25.42
C PRO A 43 4.92 12.13 -24.77
N ALA A 44 4.51 13.15 -25.54
CA ALA A 44 3.77 14.31 -25.02
C ALA A 44 2.47 13.95 -24.28
N SER A 45 1.84 12.82 -24.60
CA SER A 45 0.63 12.32 -23.92
C SER A 45 0.88 11.87 -22.48
N THR A 46 2.13 11.57 -22.12
CA THR A 46 2.51 11.02 -20.82
C THR A 46 2.92 12.08 -19.80
N VAL A 47 3.06 13.34 -20.22
CA VAL A 47 3.61 14.43 -19.40
C VAL A 47 2.81 14.65 -18.11
N GLU A 48 1.47 14.64 -18.21
CA GLU A 48 0.63 14.77 -17.02
C GLU A 48 0.71 13.49 -16.17
N LEU A 49 0.46 12.34 -16.80
CA LEU A 49 0.45 11.03 -16.15
C LEU A 49 1.72 10.77 -15.31
N PHE A 50 2.89 11.17 -15.80
CA PHE A 50 4.19 10.93 -15.13
C PHE A 50 4.62 12.06 -14.19
N LYS A 51 3.77 13.07 -13.95
CA LYS A 51 4.07 14.10 -12.95
C LYS A 51 4.37 13.50 -11.55
N PRO A 52 3.58 12.55 -11.02
CA PRO A 52 3.90 11.83 -9.78
C PRO A 52 5.28 11.17 -9.78
N PHE A 53 5.68 10.61 -10.93
CA PHE A 53 6.99 9.97 -11.10
C PHE A 53 8.12 10.97 -10.92
N TRP A 54 8.04 12.12 -11.58
CA TRP A 54 9.05 13.17 -11.47
C TRP A 54 9.09 13.82 -10.09
N GLU A 55 7.93 14.01 -9.45
CA GLU A 55 7.89 14.49 -8.06
C GLU A 55 8.60 13.51 -7.11
N ALA A 56 8.39 12.20 -7.27
CA ALA A 56 9.09 11.20 -6.46
C ALA A 56 10.59 11.17 -6.75
N TRP A 57 10.99 11.27 -8.03
CA TRP A 57 12.39 11.39 -8.43
C TRP A 57 13.08 12.53 -7.70
N ASP A 58 12.49 13.73 -7.72
CA ASP A 58 13.05 14.90 -7.06
C ASP A 58 13.12 14.72 -5.54
N LEU A 59 12.05 14.20 -4.93
CA LEU A 59 12.01 13.94 -3.50
C LEU A 59 13.11 12.99 -3.04
N LEU A 60 13.38 11.93 -3.82
CA LEU A 60 14.48 11.01 -3.54
C LEU A 60 15.82 11.74 -3.60
N HIS A 61 16.09 12.50 -4.65
CA HIS A 61 17.37 13.21 -4.79
C HIS A 61 17.57 14.32 -3.76
N GLU A 62 16.48 14.95 -3.31
CA GLU A 62 16.53 16.02 -2.31
C GLU A 62 16.66 15.50 -0.88
N ASN A 63 16.04 14.35 -0.56
CA ASN A 63 15.85 13.90 0.82
C ASN A 63 16.55 12.59 1.16
N TYR A 64 16.99 11.80 0.18
CA TYR A 64 17.66 10.55 0.46
C TYR A 64 19.07 10.80 1.01
N VAL A 65 19.46 10.00 2.01
CA VAL A 65 20.66 10.26 2.83
C VAL A 65 21.94 10.00 2.04
N ASP A 66 21.95 8.90 1.30
CA ASP A 66 23.09 8.47 0.50
C ASP A 66 22.94 8.92 -0.96
N PRO A 67 24.05 9.18 -1.68
CA PRO A 67 23.97 9.45 -3.11
C PRO A 67 23.30 8.30 -3.85
N LEU A 68 22.29 8.62 -4.66
CA LEU A 68 21.60 7.67 -5.52
C LEU A 68 22.36 7.47 -6.84
N ASP A 69 22.19 6.30 -7.44
CA ASP A 69 22.65 6.01 -8.80
C ASP A 69 21.47 6.13 -9.76
N ASP A 70 21.40 7.23 -10.50
CA ASP A 70 20.34 7.51 -11.48
C ASP A 70 20.15 6.37 -12.49
N GLY A 71 21.23 5.67 -12.85
CA GLY A 71 21.17 4.54 -13.77
C GLY A 71 20.46 3.34 -13.18
N ASP A 72 20.68 3.05 -11.90
CA ASP A 72 19.95 2.02 -11.16
C ASP A 72 18.48 2.40 -10.99
N LEU A 73 18.19 3.68 -10.69
CA LEU A 73 16.82 4.19 -10.56
C LEU A 73 16.01 4.03 -11.86
N VAL A 74 16.59 4.41 -13.01
CA VAL A 74 15.92 4.30 -14.31
C VAL A 74 15.77 2.84 -14.76
N GLU A 75 16.76 2.00 -14.52
CA GLU A 75 16.64 0.55 -14.77
C GLU A 75 15.54 -0.07 -13.90
N GLY A 76 15.50 0.29 -12.61
CA GLY A 76 14.42 -0.06 -11.69
C GLY A 76 13.06 0.34 -12.21
N ALA A 77 12.92 1.59 -12.67
CA ALA A 77 11.69 2.11 -13.25
C ALA A 77 11.26 1.30 -14.48
N GLN A 78 12.18 0.98 -15.39
CA GLN A 78 11.90 0.17 -16.57
C GLN A 78 11.44 -1.25 -16.19
N ILE A 79 12.09 -1.88 -15.20
CA ILE A 79 11.71 -3.21 -14.70
C ILE A 79 10.32 -3.18 -14.07
N GLY A 80 10.03 -2.15 -13.26
CA GLY A 80 8.73 -1.97 -12.61
C GLY A 80 7.60 -1.75 -13.61
N LEU A 81 7.83 -0.89 -14.61
CA LEU A 81 6.94 -0.68 -15.75
C LEU A 81 6.59 -2.01 -16.44
N LEU A 82 7.62 -2.80 -16.76
CA LEU A 82 7.46 -4.08 -17.45
C LEU A 82 6.68 -5.10 -16.60
N LYS A 83 6.95 -5.17 -15.29
CA LYS A 83 6.20 -6.04 -14.37
C LYS A 83 4.73 -5.68 -14.31
N ALA A 84 4.39 -4.38 -14.33
CA ALA A 84 3.00 -3.91 -14.24
C ALA A 84 2.14 -4.30 -15.46
N THR A 85 2.75 -4.65 -16.59
CA THR A 85 2.01 -5.15 -17.75
C THR A 85 1.27 -6.46 -17.45
N GLY A 86 1.76 -7.28 -16.51
CA GLY A 86 1.26 -8.64 -16.27
C GLY A 86 1.44 -9.61 -17.46
N GLN A 87 2.10 -9.17 -18.54
CA GLN A 87 2.23 -9.90 -19.80
C GLN A 87 3.54 -10.70 -19.86
N ALA A 88 3.53 -11.75 -20.67
CA ALA A 88 4.72 -12.54 -20.97
C ALA A 88 5.56 -11.83 -22.05
N LEU A 89 6.50 -10.98 -21.64
CA LEU A 89 7.25 -10.04 -22.48
C LEU A 89 8.31 -10.67 -23.43
N PHE A 90 8.14 -11.93 -23.84
CA PHE A 90 9.15 -12.68 -24.59
C PHE A 90 9.42 -12.15 -26.01
N GLU A 91 8.55 -11.28 -26.52
CA GLU A 91 8.60 -10.82 -27.92
C GLU A 91 9.01 -9.35 -28.07
N LEU A 92 9.14 -8.58 -26.98
CA LEU A 92 9.51 -7.18 -27.06
C LEU A 92 11.03 -6.99 -27.04
N PRO A 93 11.59 -6.20 -27.99
CA PRO A 93 12.95 -5.74 -27.87
C PRO A 93 13.02 -4.69 -26.74
N ILE A 94 13.42 -5.13 -25.55
CA ILE A 94 13.62 -4.21 -24.42
C ILE A 94 15.01 -3.56 -24.55
N PRO A 95 15.10 -2.25 -24.81
CA PRO A 95 16.38 -1.56 -24.88
C PRO A 95 17.02 -1.51 -23.49
N SER A 96 18.33 -1.73 -23.42
CA SER A 96 19.08 -1.67 -22.16
C SER A 96 19.34 -0.22 -21.74
N ILE A 97 19.22 0.07 -20.44
CA ILE A 97 19.63 1.36 -19.88
C ILE A 97 21.17 1.47 -19.91
N ASP A 98 21.70 2.52 -20.56
CA ASP A 98 23.10 2.90 -20.41
C ASP A 98 23.27 3.71 -19.12
N LYS A 99 23.59 3.02 -18.02
CA LYS A 99 23.78 3.65 -16.70
C LYS A 99 24.91 4.69 -16.66
N ALA A 100 25.80 4.69 -17.67
CA ALA A 100 26.87 5.67 -17.77
C ALA A 100 26.48 6.91 -18.62
N ALA A 101 25.22 7.00 -19.08
CA ALA A 101 24.73 8.13 -19.85
C ALA A 101 25.01 9.45 -19.13
N ALA A 102 25.63 10.39 -19.84
CA ALA A 102 26.13 11.63 -19.26
C ALA A 102 25.04 12.69 -19.02
N ASN A 103 23.86 12.52 -19.64
CA ASN A 103 22.73 13.41 -19.47
C ASN A 103 21.44 12.59 -19.26
N PRO A 104 20.42 13.19 -18.62
CA PRO A 104 19.23 12.43 -18.26
C PRO A 104 18.32 12.11 -19.46
N ASP A 105 18.33 12.89 -20.54
CA ASP A 105 17.57 12.58 -21.76
C ASP A 105 18.04 11.27 -22.40
N ASP A 106 19.35 11.08 -22.52
CA ASP A 106 19.95 9.85 -23.05
C ASP A 106 19.74 8.67 -22.08
N LEU A 107 19.74 8.93 -20.77
CA LEU A 107 19.51 7.91 -19.75
C LEU A 107 18.07 7.36 -19.81
N PHE A 108 17.08 8.23 -20.00
CA PHE A 108 15.66 7.88 -20.06
C PHE A 108 15.19 7.47 -21.46
N ALA A 109 15.97 7.71 -22.52
CA ALA A 109 15.56 7.35 -23.88
C ALA A 109 15.14 5.86 -24.02
N PRO A 110 15.89 4.87 -23.49
CA PRO A 110 15.46 3.47 -23.52
C PRO A 110 14.16 3.19 -22.74
N PHE A 111 13.94 3.90 -21.62
CA PHE A 111 12.70 3.80 -20.85
C PHE A 111 11.49 4.23 -21.69
N TRP A 112 11.58 5.38 -22.37
CA TRP A 112 10.50 5.89 -23.22
C TRP A 112 10.31 5.07 -24.51
N GLU A 113 11.38 4.52 -25.07
CA GLU A 113 11.30 3.55 -26.17
C GLU A 113 10.53 2.28 -25.73
N THR A 114 10.73 1.83 -24.49
CA THR A 114 10.00 0.71 -23.90
C THR A 114 8.52 1.03 -23.75
N TRP A 115 8.19 2.20 -23.19
CA TRP A 115 6.82 2.69 -23.08
C TRP A 115 6.11 2.68 -24.44
N THR A 116 6.78 3.23 -25.45
CA THR A 116 6.24 3.34 -26.82
C THR A 116 6.03 1.95 -27.43
N SER A 117 7.01 1.06 -27.32
CA SER A 117 6.94 -0.31 -27.85
C SER A 117 5.82 -1.13 -27.22
N LEU A 118 5.59 -0.96 -25.91
CA LEU A 118 4.47 -1.58 -25.20
C LEU A 118 3.13 -1.15 -25.80
N HIS A 119 2.90 0.15 -25.97
CA HIS A 119 1.65 0.68 -26.49
C HIS A 119 1.42 0.35 -27.96
N GLU A 120 2.48 0.26 -28.76
CA GLU A 120 2.38 -0.18 -30.15
C GLU A 120 2.00 -1.67 -30.26
N THR A 121 2.45 -2.49 -29.32
CA THR A 121 2.25 -3.95 -29.34
C THR A 121 0.94 -4.36 -28.66
N PHE A 122 0.54 -3.65 -27.60
CA PHE A 122 -0.60 -3.97 -26.75
C PHE A 122 -1.56 -2.77 -26.56
N PRO A 123 -2.08 -2.15 -27.63
CA PRO A 123 -2.79 -0.87 -27.55
C PRO A 123 -4.08 -0.89 -26.71
N ASP A 124 -4.73 -2.04 -26.55
CA ASP A 124 -6.02 -2.18 -25.86
C ASP A 124 -5.94 -2.97 -24.53
N GLU A 125 -4.73 -3.36 -24.10
CA GLU A 125 -4.53 -4.27 -22.95
C GLU A 125 -3.77 -3.63 -21.78
N LEU A 126 -3.36 -2.36 -21.91
CA LEU A 126 -2.53 -1.68 -20.92
C LEU A 126 -3.35 -0.70 -20.07
N ASP A 127 -3.03 -0.65 -18.79
CA ASP A 127 -3.48 0.40 -17.88
C ASP A 127 -2.31 1.35 -17.60
N ASP A 128 -2.36 2.53 -18.22
CA ASP A 128 -1.34 3.57 -18.12
C ASP A 128 -1.04 3.99 -16.67
N ASN A 129 -2.05 4.01 -15.79
CA ASN A 129 -1.83 4.32 -14.38
C ASN A 129 -1.06 3.20 -13.70
N ALA A 130 -1.44 1.95 -13.95
CA ALA A 130 -0.73 0.79 -13.42
C ALA A 130 0.72 0.74 -13.92
N LEU A 131 0.97 1.09 -15.18
CA LEU A 131 2.32 1.18 -15.75
C LEU A 131 3.14 2.29 -15.07
N MET A 132 2.57 3.48 -14.89
CA MET A 132 3.23 4.56 -14.16
C MET A 132 3.53 4.15 -12.71
N GLU A 133 2.58 3.50 -12.01
CA GLU A 133 2.74 3.07 -10.61
C GLU A 133 3.80 1.97 -10.51
N GLY A 134 3.83 1.07 -11.48
CA GLY A 134 4.88 0.07 -11.64
C GLY A 134 6.25 0.72 -11.81
N ALA A 135 6.37 1.73 -12.68
CA ALA A 135 7.62 2.45 -12.88
C ALA A 135 8.08 3.17 -11.59
N LEU A 136 7.16 3.81 -10.87
CA LEU A 136 7.43 4.42 -9.57
C LEU A 136 7.94 3.41 -8.54
N SER A 137 7.22 2.29 -8.39
CA SER A 137 7.58 1.23 -7.46
C SER A 137 8.95 0.66 -7.80
N GLY A 138 9.20 0.33 -9.07
CA GLY A 138 10.48 -0.23 -9.51
C GLY A 138 11.65 0.72 -9.31
N MET A 139 11.45 2.02 -9.54
CA MET A 139 12.45 3.06 -9.27
C MET A 139 12.84 3.05 -7.79
N VAL A 140 11.86 3.08 -6.89
CA VAL A 140 12.12 3.10 -5.44
C VAL A 140 12.73 1.78 -4.96
N ASP A 141 12.23 0.64 -5.43
CA ASP A 141 12.73 -0.68 -5.06
C ASP A 141 14.20 -0.90 -5.45
N SER A 142 14.67 -0.24 -6.52
CA SER A 142 16.05 -0.36 -7.00
C SER A 142 17.09 0.18 -6.02
N ILE A 143 16.68 1.07 -5.11
CA ILE A 143 17.54 1.59 -4.03
C ILE A 143 17.99 0.46 -3.11
N GLY A 144 17.19 -0.61 -2.99
CA GLY A 144 17.52 -1.79 -2.17
C GLY A 144 17.50 -1.52 -0.67
N ASP A 145 16.89 -0.42 -0.25
CA ASP A 145 16.71 -0.04 1.15
C ASP A 145 15.40 -0.58 1.69
N GLU A 146 15.47 -1.42 2.73
CA GLU A 146 14.31 -2.05 3.37
C GLU A 146 13.33 -1.06 4.03
N HIS A 147 13.71 0.20 4.17
CA HIS A 147 12.90 1.26 4.78
C HIS A 147 12.36 2.28 3.78
N THR A 148 12.64 2.11 2.49
CA THR A 148 12.19 3.01 1.44
C THR A 148 11.25 2.27 0.50
N ALA A 149 10.02 2.76 0.37
CA ALA A 149 9.00 2.14 -0.48
C ALA A 149 8.06 3.19 -1.06
N TYR A 150 7.65 2.99 -2.30
CA TYR A 150 6.51 3.71 -2.86
C TYR A 150 5.22 3.17 -2.25
N MET A 151 4.31 4.07 -1.88
CA MET A 151 2.97 3.71 -1.39
C MET A 151 1.95 4.31 -2.33
N ASN A 152 1.25 3.45 -3.07
CA ASN A 152 0.10 3.90 -3.83
C ASN A 152 -1.03 4.37 -2.90
N PRO A 153 -2.04 5.10 -3.41
CA PRO A 153 -3.08 5.70 -2.57
C PRO A 153 -3.79 4.70 -1.66
N GLU A 154 -4.08 3.50 -2.15
CA GLU A 154 -4.73 2.45 -1.35
C GLU A 154 -3.83 1.93 -0.23
N ALA A 155 -2.55 1.67 -0.51
CA ALA A 155 -1.59 1.24 0.50
C ALA A 155 -1.39 2.32 1.57
N TYR A 156 -1.32 3.59 1.16
CA TYR A 156 -1.24 4.72 2.08
C TYR A 156 -2.45 4.78 3.02
N ILE A 157 -3.66 4.64 2.50
CA ILE A 157 -4.89 4.60 3.31
C ILE A 157 -4.81 3.46 4.33
N ARG A 158 -4.49 2.23 3.90
CA ARG A 158 -4.40 1.06 4.80
C ARG A 158 -3.38 1.24 5.92
N ILE A 159 -2.21 1.78 5.59
CA ILE A 159 -1.12 1.99 6.55
C ILE A 159 -1.49 3.11 7.53
N ASN A 160 -2.06 4.22 7.04
CA ASN A 160 -2.45 5.34 7.88
C ASN A 160 -3.62 5.00 8.83
N GLU A 161 -4.59 4.19 8.39
CA GLU A 161 -5.63 3.61 9.26
C GLU A 161 -5.03 2.70 10.35
N GLY A 162 -4.01 1.92 10.02
CA GLY A 162 -3.28 1.11 11.01
C GLY A 162 -2.55 1.95 12.05
N MET A 163 -1.99 3.10 11.66
CA MET A 163 -1.27 4.02 12.56
C MET A 163 -2.19 4.86 13.45
N SER A 164 -3.40 5.18 13.00
CA SER A 164 -4.37 5.95 13.79
C SER A 164 -5.05 5.13 14.90
N GLY A 165 -5.02 3.79 14.81
CA GLY A 165 -5.82 2.92 15.67
C GLY A 165 -7.32 2.97 15.32
N GLU A 166 -7.68 3.65 14.24
CA GLU A 166 -9.04 3.76 13.71
C GLU A 166 -9.10 3.11 12.33
N TYR A 167 -9.90 2.04 12.21
CA TYR A 167 -10.25 1.47 10.91
C TYR A 167 -11.76 1.55 10.69
N GLU A 168 -12.16 1.75 9.43
CA GLU A 168 -13.57 1.75 9.03
C GLU A 168 -13.96 0.37 8.47
N GLY A 169 -15.03 -0.20 9.00
CA GLY A 169 -15.51 -1.51 8.59
C GLY A 169 -16.53 -2.08 9.56
N ILE A 170 -16.60 -3.41 9.65
CA ILE A 170 -17.59 -4.08 10.49
C ILE A 170 -17.08 -4.37 11.92
N GLY A 171 -15.77 -4.32 12.16
CA GLY A 171 -15.20 -4.59 13.50
C GLY A 171 -15.14 -6.07 13.88
N ALA A 172 -14.52 -6.88 13.02
CA ALA A 172 -14.19 -8.28 13.31
C ALA A 172 -12.80 -8.63 12.78
N THR A 173 -12.15 -9.63 13.39
CA THR A 173 -10.98 -10.31 12.81
C THR A 173 -11.44 -11.53 12.04
N VAL A 174 -10.80 -11.82 10.92
CA VAL A 174 -11.25 -12.85 9.99
C VAL A 174 -10.11 -13.73 9.52
N GLU A 175 -10.43 -14.97 9.19
CA GLU A 175 -9.55 -15.90 8.48
C GLU A 175 -10.33 -16.56 7.35
N LYS A 176 -9.62 -16.95 6.28
CA LYS A 176 -10.25 -17.71 5.20
C LYS A 176 -10.50 -19.14 5.66
N ASN A 177 -11.75 -19.58 5.57
CA ASN A 177 -12.11 -20.95 5.90
C ASN A 177 -11.88 -21.86 4.68
N ALA A 178 -11.08 -22.92 4.86
CA ALA A 178 -10.71 -23.82 3.77
C ALA A 178 -11.87 -24.72 3.29
N GLU A 179 -12.88 -24.97 4.12
CA GLU A 179 -14.01 -25.83 3.79
C GLU A 179 -15.10 -25.08 3.03
N SER A 180 -15.48 -23.87 3.49
CA SER A 180 -16.49 -23.05 2.81
C SER A 180 -15.93 -22.13 1.74
N GLY A 181 -14.63 -21.83 1.77
CA GLY A 181 -13.99 -20.82 0.91
C GLY A 181 -14.27 -19.38 1.32
N GLY A 182 -15.19 -19.15 2.26
CA GLY A 182 -15.56 -17.82 2.76
C GLY A 182 -14.64 -17.28 3.86
N LEU A 183 -15.06 -16.17 4.49
CA LEU A 183 -14.36 -15.59 5.65
C LEU A 183 -15.04 -15.98 6.96
N GLU A 184 -14.33 -16.69 7.81
CA GLU A 184 -14.76 -16.99 9.18
C GLU A 184 -14.43 -15.83 10.12
N LEU A 185 -15.41 -15.41 10.91
CA LEU A 185 -15.25 -14.41 11.96
C LEU A 185 -14.58 -15.06 13.17
N ILE A 186 -13.31 -14.74 13.41
CA ILE A 186 -12.55 -15.29 14.54
C ILE A 186 -12.85 -14.54 15.83
N THR A 187 -12.95 -13.22 15.77
CA THR A 187 -13.27 -12.36 16.92
C THR A 187 -14.14 -11.21 16.45
N ILE A 188 -15.08 -10.82 17.30
CA ILE A 188 -15.92 -9.64 17.12
C ILE A 188 -15.59 -8.68 18.24
N PHE A 189 -15.29 -7.44 17.89
CA PHE A 189 -14.98 -6.41 18.87
C PHE A 189 -16.27 -5.94 19.55
N GLU A 190 -16.25 -5.78 20.86
CA GLU A 190 -17.38 -5.31 21.65
C GLU A 190 -17.80 -3.90 21.19
N GLU A 191 -19.10 -3.64 21.16
CA GLU A 191 -19.71 -2.38 20.70
C GLU A 191 -19.49 -2.06 19.20
N SER A 192 -18.82 -2.94 18.44
CA SER A 192 -18.61 -2.77 17.00
C SER A 192 -19.91 -2.93 16.20
N PRO A 193 -19.95 -2.46 14.93
CA PRO A 193 -21.06 -2.73 14.03
C PRO A 193 -21.41 -4.21 13.88
N ALA A 194 -20.42 -5.10 13.85
CA ALA A 194 -20.65 -6.55 13.78
C ALA A 194 -21.33 -7.07 15.04
N ASP A 195 -20.91 -6.60 16.22
CA ASP A 195 -21.55 -6.93 17.50
C ASP A 195 -23.01 -6.43 17.54
N GLN A 196 -23.23 -5.17 17.15
CA GLN A 196 -24.56 -4.56 17.07
C GLN A 196 -25.48 -5.26 16.05
N ALA A 197 -24.92 -5.79 14.96
CA ALA A 197 -25.64 -6.56 13.95
C ALA A 197 -25.91 -8.02 14.37
N GLY A 198 -25.38 -8.46 15.51
CA GLY A 198 -25.60 -9.81 16.04
C GLY A 198 -24.80 -10.90 15.33
N LEU A 199 -23.69 -10.52 14.67
CA LEU A 199 -22.69 -11.47 14.21
C LEU A 199 -22.02 -12.16 15.41
N ARG A 200 -21.49 -13.36 15.19
CA ARG A 200 -20.86 -14.18 16.25
C ARG A 200 -19.53 -14.77 15.78
N PRO A 201 -18.58 -15.01 16.69
CA PRO A 201 -17.42 -15.82 16.37
C PRO A 201 -17.84 -17.19 15.80
N GLY A 202 -17.19 -17.62 14.72
CA GLY A 202 -17.50 -18.82 13.95
C GLY A 202 -18.53 -18.63 12.82
N ASP A 203 -19.17 -17.46 12.71
CA ASP A 203 -19.96 -17.11 11.53
C ASP A 203 -19.05 -17.06 10.29
N GLN A 204 -19.55 -17.54 9.15
CA GLN A 204 -18.80 -17.52 7.90
C GLN A 204 -19.50 -16.63 6.88
N ILE A 205 -18.86 -15.55 6.47
CA ILE A 205 -19.31 -14.72 5.35
C ILE A 205 -19.06 -15.51 4.08
N VAL A 206 -20.11 -15.74 3.29
CA VAL A 206 -20.07 -16.46 2.00
C VAL A 206 -20.65 -15.63 0.86
N LEU A 207 -21.42 -14.58 1.15
CA LEU A 207 -21.88 -13.59 0.19
C LEU A 207 -21.58 -12.17 0.69
N VAL A 208 -21.26 -11.26 -0.23
CA VAL A 208 -21.19 -9.81 0.03
C VAL A 208 -21.99 -9.11 -1.06
N GLU A 209 -22.98 -8.31 -0.69
CA GLU A 209 -23.90 -7.64 -1.65
C GLU A 209 -24.58 -8.62 -2.63
N GLY A 210 -24.79 -9.87 -2.20
CA GLY A 210 -25.36 -10.94 -3.02
C GLY A 210 -24.38 -11.63 -3.98
N GLU A 211 -23.12 -11.21 -4.02
CA GLU A 211 -22.06 -11.86 -4.79
C GLU A 211 -21.40 -12.99 -3.99
N ASP A 212 -21.16 -14.14 -4.65
CA ASP A 212 -20.42 -15.25 -4.06
C ASP A 212 -18.92 -14.94 -4.02
N ILE A 213 -18.39 -14.91 -2.81
CA ILE A 213 -17.01 -14.52 -2.50
C ILE A 213 -16.09 -15.73 -2.27
N THR A 214 -16.61 -16.96 -2.29
CA THR A 214 -15.87 -18.17 -1.84
C THR A 214 -14.67 -18.54 -2.73
N ALA A 215 -14.65 -18.04 -3.96
CA ALA A 215 -13.54 -18.22 -4.90
C ALA A 215 -12.43 -17.15 -4.78
N LEU A 216 -12.73 -16.01 -4.15
CA LEU A 216 -11.83 -14.86 -4.05
C LEU A 216 -10.75 -15.08 -2.99
N ASP A 217 -9.63 -14.37 -3.07
CA ASP A 217 -8.61 -14.42 -2.02
C ASP A 217 -9.04 -13.65 -0.76
N GLN A 218 -8.39 -13.92 0.37
CA GLN A 218 -8.75 -13.30 1.65
C GLN A 218 -8.69 -11.77 1.60
N THR A 219 -7.72 -11.20 0.89
CA THR A 219 -7.50 -9.76 0.80
C THR A 219 -8.59 -9.10 -0.05
N GLU A 220 -8.97 -9.70 -1.18
CA GLU A 220 -10.09 -9.25 -2.01
C GLU A 220 -11.40 -9.22 -1.23
N ILE A 221 -11.71 -10.31 -0.49
CA ILE A 221 -12.96 -10.38 0.28
C ILE A 221 -12.97 -9.30 1.39
N ILE A 222 -11.84 -9.12 2.08
CA ILE A 222 -11.71 -8.06 3.10
C ILE A 222 -11.97 -6.69 2.49
N ALA A 223 -11.49 -6.42 1.26
CA ALA A 223 -11.72 -5.16 0.58
C ALA A 223 -13.21 -4.93 0.28
N MET A 224 -13.97 -5.97 -0.08
CA MET A 224 -15.42 -5.87 -0.30
C MET A 224 -16.22 -5.60 0.99
N VAL A 225 -15.83 -6.24 2.10
CA VAL A 225 -16.49 -6.05 3.40
C VAL A 225 -16.18 -4.68 4.00
N ARG A 226 -14.97 -4.17 3.77
CA ARG A 226 -14.56 -2.81 4.18
C ARG A 226 -15.26 -1.74 3.36
N GLY A 227 -15.21 -0.51 3.87
CA GLY A 227 -15.83 0.65 3.23
C GLY A 227 -16.09 1.77 4.22
N PRO A 228 -16.54 2.93 3.74
CA PRO A 228 -16.68 4.13 4.57
C PRO A 228 -17.67 3.96 5.72
N ALA A 229 -17.37 4.54 6.88
CA ALA A 229 -18.27 4.55 8.01
C ALA A 229 -19.62 5.20 7.66
N GLY A 230 -20.71 4.61 8.16
CA GLY A 230 -22.09 4.99 7.87
C GLY A 230 -22.67 4.36 6.60
N THR A 231 -21.88 3.63 5.81
CA THR A 231 -22.40 2.89 4.64
C THR A 231 -22.85 1.48 5.04
N PRO A 232 -23.98 0.98 4.52
CA PRO A 232 -24.40 -0.39 4.76
C PRO A 232 -23.56 -1.39 3.94
N VAL A 233 -23.46 -2.61 4.44
CA VAL A 233 -23.04 -3.79 3.68
C VAL A 233 -23.95 -4.96 3.98
N LEU A 234 -24.45 -5.63 2.95
CA LEU A 234 -25.24 -6.85 3.08
C LEU A 234 -24.33 -8.08 3.08
N LEU A 235 -24.33 -8.84 4.16
CA LEU A 235 -23.52 -10.06 4.30
C LEU A 235 -24.42 -11.29 4.31
N GLY A 236 -24.10 -12.28 3.48
CA GLY A 236 -24.68 -13.62 3.57
C GLY A 236 -23.83 -14.49 4.48
N ILE A 237 -24.40 -14.91 5.61
CA ILE A 237 -23.72 -15.61 6.69
C ILE A 237 -24.15 -17.09 6.74
N LEU A 238 -23.18 -17.99 6.68
CA LEU A 238 -23.34 -19.38 7.08
C LEU A 238 -22.96 -19.51 8.56
N ARG A 239 -23.96 -19.81 9.41
CA ARG A 239 -23.76 -19.97 10.85
C ARG A 239 -23.73 -21.45 11.23
N PRO A 240 -22.68 -21.97 11.88
CA PRO A 240 -22.61 -23.37 12.29
C PRO A 240 -23.84 -23.80 13.12
N GLY A 241 -24.52 -24.84 12.64
CA GLY A 241 -25.74 -25.37 13.27
C GLY A 241 -27.05 -24.77 12.73
N GLU A 242 -26.98 -23.72 11.92
CA GLU A 242 -28.09 -23.23 11.10
C GLU A 242 -27.91 -23.72 9.66
N GLY A 243 -29.01 -24.13 9.00
CA GLY A 243 -28.97 -24.80 7.69
C GLY A 243 -29.08 -23.86 6.49
N ASP A 244 -29.57 -22.64 6.70
CA ASP A 244 -29.81 -21.64 5.66
C ASP A 244 -28.83 -20.47 5.82
N ILE A 245 -28.54 -19.78 4.70
CA ILE A 245 -27.75 -18.54 4.71
C ILE A 245 -28.60 -17.41 5.31
N LEU A 246 -28.03 -16.68 6.27
CA LEU A 246 -28.64 -15.53 6.91
C LEU A 246 -28.16 -14.24 6.25
N ASP A 247 -29.09 -13.43 5.76
CA ASP A 247 -28.77 -12.08 5.28
C ASP A 247 -28.73 -11.11 6.46
N ILE A 248 -27.56 -10.54 6.73
CA ILE A 248 -27.33 -9.58 7.81
C ILE A 248 -26.77 -8.29 7.20
N GLU A 249 -27.54 -7.21 7.30
CA GLU A 249 -27.07 -5.87 6.96
C GLU A 249 -26.26 -5.29 8.12
N VAL A 250 -25.03 -4.86 7.86
CA VAL A 250 -24.14 -4.22 8.82
C VAL A 250 -23.88 -2.80 8.37
N VAL A 251 -24.13 -1.81 9.22
CA VAL A 251 -23.75 -0.41 8.93
C VAL A 251 -22.30 -0.22 9.36
N ARG A 252 -21.38 -0.07 8.42
CA ARG A 252 -19.95 0.11 8.70
C ARG A 252 -19.73 1.26 9.66
N GLY A 253 -18.73 1.14 10.52
CA GLY A 253 -18.42 2.13 11.54
C GLY A 253 -16.91 2.30 11.72
N ARG A 254 -16.54 3.37 12.41
CA ARG A 254 -15.17 3.54 12.92
C ARG A 254 -15.00 2.62 14.11
N ILE A 255 -13.98 1.77 14.03
CA ILE A 255 -13.61 0.86 15.10
C ILE A 255 -12.36 1.39 15.75
N SER A 256 -12.42 1.59 17.07
CA SER A 256 -11.27 1.91 17.89
C SER A 256 -10.94 0.69 18.72
N ILE A 257 -9.80 0.07 18.44
CA ILE A 257 -9.26 -0.96 19.34
C ILE A 257 -8.43 -0.21 20.38
N PRO A 258 -8.74 -0.31 21.69
CA PRO A 258 -7.95 0.36 22.69
C PRO A 258 -6.52 -0.18 22.70
N SER A 259 -5.54 0.67 22.36
CA SER A 259 -4.11 0.36 22.45
C SER A 259 -3.63 0.12 23.89
N VAL A 260 -4.39 0.61 24.87
CA VAL A 260 -4.12 0.48 26.31
C VAL A 260 -5.30 -0.20 27.01
N VAL A 261 -5.05 -1.35 27.62
CA VAL A 261 -5.99 -1.98 28.57
C VAL A 261 -5.36 -1.95 29.94
N SER A 262 -6.08 -1.47 30.94
CA SER A 262 -5.61 -1.45 32.33
C SER A 262 -6.61 -2.12 33.26
N GLU A 263 -6.10 -2.89 34.22
CA GLU A 263 -6.89 -3.50 35.29
C GLU A 263 -6.09 -3.53 36.59
N VAL A 264 -6.79 -3.64 37.72
CA VAL A 264 -6.17 -3.85 39.03
C VAL A 264 -6.35 -5.31 39.42
N LEU A 265 -5.25 -6.05 39.43
CA LEU A 265 -5.20 -7.45 39.85
C LEU A 265 -5.18 -7.58 41.38
N GLU A 266 -5.42 -8.80 41.86
CA GLU A 266 -5.32 -9.12 43.29
C GLU A 266 -3.97 -8.66 43.89
N GLY A 267 -4.02 -8.14 45.11
CA GLY A 267 -2.85 -7.59 45.78
C GLY A 267 -2.50 -6.15 45.42
N ASN A 268 -3.44 -5.39 44.81
CA ASN A 268 -3.25 -4.00 44.37
C ASN A 268 -2.14 -3.84 43.31
N ILE A 269 -2.05 -4.79 42.39
CA ILE A 269 -1.11 -4.72 41.26
C ILE A 269 -1.84 -4.09 40.07
N GLY A 270 -1.38 -2.93 39.60
CA GLY A 270 -1.85 -2.37 38.33
C GLY A 270 -1.23 -3.13 37.16
N TYR A 271 -2.07 -3.73 36.32
CA TYR A 271 -1.68 -4.32 35.04
C TYR A 271 -2.05 -3.34 33.94
N VAL A 272 -1.08 -3.03 33.07
CA VAL A 272 -1.29 -2.23 31.86
C VAL A 272 -0.73 -3.03 30.70
N ARG A 273 -1.59 -3.37 29.75
CA ARG A 273 -1.20 -3.99 28.49
C ARG A 273 -1.23 -2.94 27.39
N LEU A 274 -0.06 -2.71 26.81
CA LEU A 274 0.11 -1.90 25.60
C LEU A 274 0.26 -2.85 24.42
N SER A 275 -0.71 -2.87 23.50
CA SER A 275 -0.64 -3.69 22.29
C SER A 275 0.08 -2.98 21.14
N GLN A 276 -0.04 -1.65 21.08
CA GLN A 276 0.51 -0.80 20.03
C GLN A 276 0.74 0.62 20.57
N PHE A 277 1.67 1.36 19.94
CA PHE A 277 1.75 2.81 20.12
C PHE A 277 1.03 3.49 18.94
N GLU A 278 -0.02 4.23 19.27
CA GLU A 278 -0.83 5.05 18.36
C GLU A 278 -0.69 6.53 18.73
N PHE A 279 -1.19 7.42 17.87
CA PHE A 279 -1.26 8.85 18.17
C PHE A 279 -2.03 9.19 19.47
N SER A 280 -2.98 8.34 19.87
CA SER A 280 -3.84 8.52 21.04
C SER A 280 -3.32 7.82 22.31
N THR A 281 -2.24 7.03 22.23
CA THR A 281 -1.69 6.32 23.40
C THR A 281 -1.15 7.31 24.43
N SER A 282 -1.80 7.41 25.60
CA SER A 282 -1.46 8.34 26.69
C SER A 282 -1.61 7.73 28.08
#